data_AF-A0AAE0S2R6-F1
#
_entry.id   AF-A0AAE0S2R6-F1
#
_cell.length_a   1.000
_cell.length_b   1.000
_cell.length_c   1.000
_cell.angle_alpha   90.00
_cell.angle_beta   90.00
_cell.angle_gamma   90.00
#
_symmetry.space_group_name_H-M   'P 1'
#
loop_
_entity.id
_entity.type
_entity.pdbx_description
1 polymer ?
#
loop_
_entity_poly.entity_id
_entity_poly.type
_entity_poly.pdbx_seq_one_letter_code
_entity_poly.pdbx_strand_id
1 'polypeptide(L)'
;MELIITLIQNEIVQTVLKIVVLIFLMIVPLAALLTLMERKWSALIQDRIGPNRANIGKLRIKGVFHIIADGIKSIFKEDFVAKGTNKLLFTLAPYFSFFAALIVFAVIPIAAPLGDFKFQIADVDSGMLFLLAFSSLGVYGAVLAGWSTNNKYGLLGSVRSSAQMISYEVFLGLSLVGLFLVYGSLRISDIVAGQNEYWLNGWIPKWGIFVQPLAFLLFFTAMIAETKRAPFDAPEGESEIIAERHETLADKLYIPAILKGLRLTMGHFFSNLFSPKNIVTISYPEQKRPVSPRWRGRHRLTRRDDGFLKCVACYMCETVCPANCIYIEAAEHPDKSVEKYPRIFDIDELRCIYCGLCVEACPKDAIRMDTGIIGLSFTSRSRFDYTRNMLMDSYSPHENTKYADVPLPANEREALPNSVGKPAVGRISRNKSA
;
A
#
# COMPACT_ATOMS: atom_id res chain seq x y z
N MET A 1 -39.98 -22.20 21.44
CA MET A 1 -40.04 -20.73 21.30
C MET A 1 -39.95 -20.05 22.66
N GLU A 2 -40.79 -20.42 23.63
CA GLU A 2 -40.73 -19.87 24.99
C GLU A 2 -39.40 -20.13 25.72
N LEU A 3 -38.83 -21.33 25.60
CA LEU A 3 -37.50 -21.65 26.17
C LEU A 3 -36.38 -20.75 25.61
N ILE A 4 -36.48 -20.34 24.34
CA ILE A 4 -35.51 -19.46 23.70
C ILE A 4 -35.67 -18.03 24.21
N ILE A 5 -36.91 -17.59 24.42
CA ILE A 5 -37.22 -16.26 24.96
C ILE A 5 -36.74 -16.16 26.42
N THR A 6 -36.95 -17.19 27.24
CA THR A 6 -36.45 -17.20 28.63
C THR A 6 -34.93 -17.28 28.71
N LEU A 7 -34.27 -18.02 27.81
CA LEU A 7 -32.81 -18.02 27.66
C LEU A 7 -32.28 -16.64 27.25
N ILE A 8 -32.94 -15.96 26.31
CA ILE A 8 -32.59 -14.59 25.87
C ILE A 8 -32.91 -13.56 26.96
N GLN A 9 -33.83 -13.83 27.88
CA GLN A 9 -34.12 -12.92 29.00
C GLN A 9 -33.12 -13.04 30.17
N ASN A 10 -32.24 -14.04 30.16
CA ASN A 10 -31.17 -14.14 31.15
C ASN A 10 -30.13 -13.04 30.94
N GLU A 11 -29.85 -12.25 31.98
CA GLU A 11 -28.95 -11.09 31.94
C GLU A 11 -27.54 -11.44 31.42
N ILE A 12 -27.01 -12.61 31.78
CA ILE A 12 -25.69 -13.06 31.33
C ILE A 12 -25.71 -13.35 29.83
N VAL A 13 -26.75 -14.05 29.36
CA VAL A 13 -26.93 -14.38 27.95
C VAL A 13 -27.13 -13.11 27.12
N GLN A 14 -27.90 -12.15 27.62
CA GLN A 14 -28.05 -10.84 26.97
C GLN A 14 -26.72 -10.10 26.86
N THR A 15 -25.93 -10.09 27.94
CA THR A 15 -24.63 -9.40 27.94
C THR A 15 -23.68 -10.03 26.92
N VAL A 16 -23.58 -11.36 26.89
CA VAL A 16 -22.76 -12.09 25.90
C VAL A 16 -23.25 -11.80 24.49
N LEU A 17 -24.57 -11.83 24.25
CA LEU A 17 -25.14 -11.52 22.95
C LEU A 17 -24.82 -10.08 22.51
N LYS A 18 -24.94 -9.10 23.41
CA LYS A 18 -24.57 -7.71 23.14
C LYS A 18 -23.09 -7.58 22.79
N ILE A 19 -22.20 -8.27 23.51
CA ILE A 19 -20.75 -8.28 23.20
C ILE A 19 -20.52 -8.84 21.78
N VAL A 20 -21.10 -10.00 21.46
CA VAL A 20 -20.94 -10.63 20.14
C VAL A 20 -21.48 -9.74 19.03
N VAL A 21 -22.67 -9.17 19.19
CA VAL A 21 -23.32 -8.37 18.15
C VAL A 21 -22.67 -6.98 18.02
N LEU A 22 -22.51 -6.25 19.11
CA LEU A 22 -22.02 -4.87 19.06
C LEU A 22 -20.52 -4.81 18.78
N ILE A 23 -19.71 -5.66 19.43
CA ILE A 23 -18.26 -5.61 19.26
C ILE A 23 -17.83 -6.39 18.01
N PHE A 24 -18.15 -7.68 17.94
CA PHE A 24 -17.61 -8.55 16.89
C PHE A 24 -18.33 -8.45 15.55
N LEU A 25 -19.65 -8.23 15.53
CA LEU A 25 -20.41 -8.12 14.26
C LEU A 25 -20.53 -6.68 13.76
N MET A 26 -20.46 -5.67 14.63
CA MET A 26 -20.60 -4.27 14.22
C MET A 26 -19.27 -3.51 14.26
N ILE A 27 -18.61 -3.39 15.41
CA ILE A 27 -17.42 -2.53 15.55
C ILE A 27 -16.21 -3.06 14.78
N VAL A 28 -15.86 -4.35 14.91
CA VAL A 28 -14.67 -4.91 14.23
C VAL A 28 -14.80 -4.84 12.70
N PRO A 29 -15.94 -5.22 12.08
CA PRO A 29 -16.12 -5.07 10.63
C PRO A 29 -16.17 -3.60 10.19
N LEU A 30 -16.75 -2.70 11.00
CA LEU A 30 -16.74 -1.27 10.73
C LEU A 30 -15.31 -0.72 10.71
N ALA A 31 -14.49 -1.06 11.71
CA ALA A 31 -13.07 -0.67 11.75
C ALA A 31 -12.34 -1.16 10.49
N ALA A 32 -12.57 -2.41 10.09
CA ALA A 32 -11.99 -2.97 8.88
C ALA A 32 -12.47 -2.23 7.61
N LEU A 33 -13.75 -1.85 7.53
CA LEU A 33 -14.29 -1.05 6.43
C LEU A 33 -13.66 0.35 6.39
N LEU A 34 -13.48 0.99 7.54
CA LEU A 34 -12.84 2.29 7.65
C LEU A 34 -11.40 2.27 7.13
N THR A 35 -10.65 1.17 7.33
CA THR A 35 -9.30 1.05 6.72
C THR A 35 -9.35 1.05 5.18
N LEU A 36 -10.35 0.40 4.58
CA LEU A 36 -10.54 0.42 3.12
C LEU A 36 -10.94 1.82 2.64
N MET A 37 -11.83 2.49 3.37
CA MET A 37 -12.25 3.85 3.06
C MET A 37 -11.08 4.82 3.12
N GLU A 38 -10.25 4.71 4.16
CA GLU A 38 -9.04 5.50 4.30
C GLU A 38 -8.08 5.33 3.12
N ARG A 39 -7.79 4.08 2.70
CA ARG A 39 -6.94 3.80 1.54
C ARG A 39 -7.51 4.44 0.26
N LYS A 40 -8.84 4.47 0.10
CA LYS A 40 -9.50 5.09 -1.06
C LYS A 40 -9.47 6.62 -0.97
N TRP A 41 -9.75 7.19 0.19
CA TRP A 41 -9.73 8.64 0.39
C TRP A 41 -8.32 9.22 0.25
N SER A 42 -7.32 8.55 0.82
CA SER A 42 -5.91 8.90 0.62
C SER A 42 -5.51 8.85 -0.86
N ALA A 43 -5.94 7.81 -1.58
CA ALA A 43 -5.69 7.71 -3.02
C ALA A 43 -6.36 8.85 -3.80
N LEU A 44 -7.59 9.22 -3.47
CA LEU A 44 -8.29 10.35 -4.09
C LEU A 44 -7.63 11.70 -3.81
N ILE A 45 -7.09 11.92 -2.60
CA ILE A 45 -6.32 13.14 -2.29
C ILE A 45 -5.04 13.22 -3.14
N GLN A 46 -4.47 12.07 -3.50
CA GLN A 46 -3.20 11.94 -4.23
C GLN A 46 -3.37 11.77 -5.75
N ASP A 47 -4.53 12.10 -6.31
CA ASP A 47 -4.84 11.92 -7.75
C ASP A 47 -4.52 10.51 -8.27
N ARG A 48 -4.79 9.48 -7.45
CA ARG A 48 -4.63 8.07 -7.83
C ARG A 48 -5.84 7.21 -7.49
N ILE A 49 -5.96 6.09 -8.19
CA ILE A 49 -7.05 5.14 -7.98
C ILE A 49 -6.71 4.24 -6.77
N GLY A 50 -7.61 4.19 -5.79
CA GLY A 50 -7.48 3.32 -4.62
C GLY A 50 -7.63 1.82 -4.92
N PRO A 51 -7.57 0.96 -3.89
CA PRO A 51 -7.63 -0.50 -4.06
C PRO A 51 -8.92 -0.95 -4.76
N ASN A 52 -8.78 -1.59 -5.93
CA ASN A 52 -9.90 -2.01 -6.80
C ASN A 52 -9.72 -3.41 -7.42
N ARG A 53 -8.73 -4.20 -6.95
CA ARG A 53 -8.28 -5.42 -7.66
C ARG A 53 -8.56 -6.74 -6.95
N ALA A 54 -8.75 -6.77 -5.63
CA ALA A 54 -9.10 -8.00 -4.95
C ALA A 54 -10.44 -8.54 -5.49
N ASN A 55 -10.39 -9.70 -6.14
CA ASN A 55 -11.51 -10.40 -6.74
C ASN A 55 -11.56 -11.82 -6.19
N ILE A 56 -12.75 -12.32 -5.90
CA ILE A 56 -12.97 -13.73 -5.57
C ILE A 56 -13.74 -14.32 -6.75
N GLY A 57 -13.07 -15.13 -7.58
CA GLY A 57 -13.62 -15.62 -8.84
C GLY A 57 -13.97 -14.46 -9.80
N LYS A 58 -15.24 -14.40 -10.24
CA LYS A 58 -15.75 -13.34 -11.14
C LYS A 58 -16.27 -12.09 -10.41
N LEU A 59 -16.32 -12.10 -9.07
CA LEU A 59 -16.93 -11.03 -8.29
C LEU A 59 -15.90 -9.94 -7.97
N ARG A 60 -16.08 -8.74 -8.54
CA ARG A 60 -15.23 -7.55 -8.34
C ARG A 60 -16.04 -6.42 -7.70
N ILE A 61 -16.06 -6.37 -6.37
CA ILE A 61 -16.78 -5.32 -5.61
C ILE A 61 -15.78 -4.25 -5.18
N LYS A 62 -15.35 -3.36 -6.09
CA LYS A 62 -14.51 -2.17 -5.82
C LYS A 62 -13.48 -2.34 -4.67
N GLY A 63 -12.76 -3.47 -4.61
CA GLY A 63 -11.74 -3.75 -3.61
C GLY A 63 -12.20 -4.15 -2.19
N VAL A 64 -13.48 -4.42 -1.92
CA VAL A 64 -13.96 -4.85 -0.58
C VAL A 64 -13.26 -6.13 -0.09
N PHE A 65 -12.96 -7.05 -1.01
CA PHE A 65 -12.25 -8.29 -0.69
C PHE A 65 -10.81 -8.09 -0.20
N HIS A 66 -10.23 -6.88 -0.28
CA HIS A 66 -8.92 -6.60 0.31
C HIS A 66 -8.92 -6.78 1.83
N ILE A 67 -10.04 -6.49 2.50
CA ILE A 67 -10.16 -6.66 3.96
C ILE A 67 -9.97 -8.14 4.35
N ILE A 68 -10.64 -9.04 3.63
CA ILE A 68 -10.53 -10.48 3.86
C ILE A 68 -9.11 -10.97 3.53
N ALA A 69 -8.53 -10.50 2.42
CA ALA A 69 -7.17 -10.87 2.04
C ALA A 69 -6.13 -10.41 3.07
N ASP A 70 -6.27 -9.20 3.61
CA ASP A 70 -5.38 -8.66 4.65
C ASP A 70 -5.54 -9.45 5.96
N GLY A 71 -6.77 -9.84 6.32
CA GLY A 71 -7.04 -10.70 7.47
C GLY A 71 -6.41 -12.09 7.34
N ILE A 72 -6.66 -12.78 6.23
CA ILE A 72 -6.07 -14.11 5.95
C ILE A 72 -4.54 -14.00 5.96
N LYS A 73 -3.97 -13.02 5.27
CA LYS A 73 -2.53 -12.78 5.24
C LYS A 73 -1.97 -12.62 6.64
N SER A 74 -2.65 -11.87 7.52
CA SER A 74 -2.18 -11.61 8.89
C SER A 74 -2.19 -12.87 9.76
N ILE A 75 -3.15 -13.78 9.57
CA ILE A 75 -3.23 -15.06 10.30
C ILE A 75 -2.13 -16.04 9.86
N PHE A 76 -1.87 -16.13 8.55
CA PHE A 76 -0.84 -17.02 8.00
C PHE A 76 0.56 -16.40 7.98
N LYS A 77 0.69 -15.14 8.40
CA LYS A 77 2.00 -14.50 8.46
C LYS A 77 2.78 -15.12 9.61
N GLU A 78 4.04 -15.44 9.33
CA GLU A 78 4.98 -15.91 10.35
C GLU A 78 5.07 -14.90 11.51
N ASP A 79 4.83 -15.38 12.72
CA ASP A 79 5.06 -14.63 13.95
C ASP A 79 6.54 -14.76 14.34
N PHE A 80 7.28 -13.66 14.20
CA PHE A 80 8.72 -13.61 14.44
C PHE A 80 9.04 -12.80 15.69
N VAL A 81 9.71 -13.43 16.66
CA VAL A 81 10.21 -12.78 17.88
C VAL A 81 11.73 -12.66 17.81
N ALA A 82 12.25 -11.43 17.93
CA ALA A 82 13.69 -11.17 17.85
C ALA A 82 14.49 -11.85 18.98
N LYS A 83 15.74 -12.24 18.69
CA LYS A 83 16.65 -12.81 19.68
C LYS A 83 17.11 -11.72 20.66
N GLY A 84 17.04 -12.00 21.96
CA GLY A 84 17.40 -11.03 23.02
C GLY A 84 16.24 -10.20 23.56
N THR A 85 15.03 -10.38 23.02
CA THR A 85 13.78 -9.75 23.48
C THR A 85 13.16 -10.50 24.67
N ASN A 86 12.55 -9.77 25.60
CA ASN A 86 11.71 -10.39 26.63
C ASN A 86 10.39 -10.87 26.01
N LYS A 87 10.27 -12.19 25.81
CA LYS A 87 9.11 -12.81 25.14
C LYS A 87 7.79 -12.47 25.82
N LEU A 88 7.73 -12.49 27.15
CA LEU A 88 6.49 -12.25 27.88
C LEU A 88 5.97 -10.82 27.63
N LEU A 89 6.84 -9.83 27.76
CA LEU A 89 6.46 -8.43 27.54
C LEU A 89 6.16 -8.14 26.07
N PHE A 90 6.93 -8.73 25.15
CA PHE A 90 6.74 -8.57 23.72
C PHE A 90 5.39 -9.14 23.25
N THR A 91 4.99 -10.30 23.79
CA THR A 91 3.69 -10.91 23.51
C THR A 91 2.54 -10.16 24.19
N LEU A 92 2.72 -9.67 25.43
CA LEU A 92 1.67 -8.93 26.16
C LEU A 92 1.40 -7.54 25.61
N ALA A 93 2.41 -6.85 25.04
CA ALA A 93 2.28 -5.47 24.62
C ALA A 93 1.13 -5.21 23.61
N PRO A 94 0.98 -5.98 22.51
CA PRO A 94 -0.16 -5.82 21.60
C PRO A 94 -1.52 -6.12 22.25
N TYR A 95 -1.58 -7.05 23.23
CA TYR A 95 -2.83 -7.37 23.92
C TYR A 95 -3.34 -6.19 24.74
N PHE A 96 -2.48 -5.42 25.39
CA PHE A 96 -2.90 -4.23 26.14
C PHE A 96 -3.56 -3.19 25.23
N SER A 97 -2.95 -2.87 24.08
CA SER A 97 -3.52 -1.93 23.12
C SER A 97 -4.83 -2.43 22.52
N PHE A 98 -4.91 -3.72 22.19
CA PHE A 98 -6.13 -4.32 21.64
C PHE A 98 -7.27 -4.35 22.69
N PHE A 99 -6.95 -4.76 23.91
CA PHE A 99 -7.92 -4.83 25.01
C PHE A 99 -8.47 -3.45 25.36
N ALA A 100 -7.58 -2.45 25.49
CA ALA A 100 -7.96 -1.06 25.72
C ALA A 100 -8.92 -0.53 24.64
N ALA A 101 -8.65 -0.84 23.36
CA ALA A 101 -9.51 -0.41 22.27
C ALA A 101 -10.92 -1.04 22.30
N LEU A 102 -11.04 -2.31 22.70
CA LEU A 102 -12.34 -3.00 22.72
C LEU A 102 -13.18 -2.68 23.95
N ILE A 103 -12.56 -2.60 25.13
CA ILE A 103 -13.29 -2.44 26.39
C ILE A 103 -13.99 -1.09 26.51
N VAL A 104 -13.44 -0.04 25.91
CA VAL A 104 -14.01 1.32 25.87
C VAL A 104 -15.42 1.31 25.25
N PHE A 105 -15.70 0.44 24.28
CA PHE A 105 -17.02 0.32 23.66
C PHE A 105 -18.08 -0.35 24.56
N ALA A 106 -17.70 -0.92 25.72
CA ALA A 106 -18.67 -1.52 26.63
C ALA A 106 -19.67 -0.51 27.20
N VAL A 107 -19.24 0.74 27.38
CA VAL A 107 -20.04 1.78 28.05
C VAL A 107 -20.70 2.74 27.06
N ILE A 108 -20.32 2.72 25.78
CA ILE A 108 -20.86 3.64 24.78
C ILE A 108 -22.28 3.20 24.36
N PRO A 109 -23.32 4.03 24.51
CA PRO A 109 -24.65 3.72 24.00
C PRO A 109 -24.70 3.93 22.48
N ILE A 110 -25.11 2.89 21.73
CA ILE A 110 -25.13 2.94 20.25
C ILE A 110 -26.48 3.46 19.73
N ALA A 111 -27.57 3.14 20.41
CA ALA A 111 -28.92 3.54 20.01
C ALA A 111 -29.84 3.73 21.23
N ALA A 112 -30.96 4.41 21.00
CA ALA A 112 -32.00 4.60 22.01
C ALA A 112 -32.58 3.22 22.44
N PRO A 113 -32.89 3.04 23.74
CA PRO A 113 -33.41 1.76 24.23
C PRO A 113 -34.74 1.42 23.55
N LEU A 114 -34.90 0.14 23.17
CA LEU A 114 -36.14 -0.37 22.58
C LEU A 114 -36.86 -1.21 23.64
N GLY A 115 -37.80 -0.58 24.36
CA GLY A 115 -38.39 -1.17 25.56
C GLY A 115 -37.33 -1.41 26.63
N ASP A 116 -37.26 -2.62 27.17
CA ASP A 116 -36.28 -3.01 28.20
C ASP A 116 -34.88 -3.28 27.62
N PHE A 117 -34.74 -3.38 26.29
CA PHE A 117 -33.46 -3.63 25.64
C PHE A 117 -32.68 -2.33 25.42
N LYS A 118 -31.69 -2.09 26.29
CA LYS A 118 -30.68 -1.04 26.11
C LYS A 118 -29.59 -1.47 25.12
N PHE A 119 -29.30 -0.67 24.09
CA PHE A 119 -28.18 -0.87 23.14
C PHE A 119 -26.85 -0.37 23.71
N GLN A 120 -26.54 -0.83 24.92
CA GLN A 120 -25.33 -0.57 25.68
C GLN A 120 -25.02 -1.86 26.45
N ILE A 121 -23.73 -2.24 26.53
CA ILE A 121 -23.32 -3.48 27.20
C ILE A 121 -23.39 -3.28 28.71
N ALA A 122 -22.76 -2.22 29.22
CA ALA A 122 -22.76 -1.87 30.64
C ALA A 122 -23.07 -0.38 30.85
N ASP A 123 -24.09 -0.09 31.63
CA ASP A 123 -24.49 1.26 32.03
C ASP A 123 -23.97 1.52 33.45
N VAL A 124 -22.75 2.07 33.54
CA VAL A 124 -22.02 2.28 34.80
C VAL A 124 -22.11 3.75 35.21
N ASP A 125 -22.36 4.02 36.49
CA ASP A 125 -22.49 5.39 37.03
C ASP A 125 -21.24 6.24 36.75
N SER A 126 -20.05 5.65 36.86
CA SER A 126 -18.76 6.27 36.55
C SER A 126 -18.31 6.00 35.11
N GLY A 127 -19.23 6.00 34.15
CA GLY A 127 -18.97 5.59 32.76
C GLY A 127 -17.91 6.42 32.05
N MET A 128 -17.88 7.74 32.26
CA MET A 128 -16.85 8.61 31.66
C MET A 128 -15.46 8.37 32.27
N LEU A 129 -15.38 8.10 33.58
CA LEU A 129 -14.12 7.75 34.25
C LEU A 129 -13.59 6.39 33.79
N PHE A 130 -14.49 5.45 33.50
CA PHE A 130 -14.14 4.17 32.89
C PHE A 130 -13.48 4.36 31.51
N LEU A 131 -14.04 5.22 30.65
CA LEU A 131 -13.44 5.50 29.34
C LEU A 131 -12.01 6.05 29.47
N LEU A 132 -11.81 7.04 30.35
CA LEU A 132 -10.49 7.64 30.59
C LEU A 132 -9.50 6.66 31.20
N ALA A 133 -9.95 5.81 32.13
CA ALA A 133 -9.08 4.81 32.75
C ALA A 133 -8.59 3.77 31.73
N PHE A 134 -9.48 3.25 30.89
CA PHE A 134 -9.11 2.23 29.91
C PHE A 134 -8.45 2.79 28.65
N SER A 135 -8.71 4.05 28.26
CA SER A 135 -7.93 4.72 27.21
C SER A 135 -6.45 4.79 27.59
N SER A 136 -6.17 5.11 28.86
CA SER A 136 -4.79 5.26 29.35
C SER A 136 -4.01 3.96 29.32
N LEU A 137 -4.71 2.83 29.39
CA LEU A 137 -4.10 1.51 29.29
C LEU A 137 -3.49 1.25 27.90
N GLY A 138 -3.97 1.94 26.86
CA GLY A 138 -3.42 1.89 25.51
C GLY A 138 -1.96 2.37 25.43
N VAL A 139 -1.59 3.34 26.28
CA VAL A 139 -0.22 3.89 26.38
C VAL A 139 0.77 2.81 26.83
N TYR A 140 0.37 1.97 27.79
CA TYR A 140 1.21 0.90 28.31
C TYR A 140 1.58 -0.11 27.22
N GLY A 141 0.69 -0.40 26.27
CA GLY A 141 1.00 -1.28 25.15
C GLY A 141 2.19 -0.76 24.33
N ALA A 142 2.25 0.54 24.04
CA ALA A 142 3.36 1.15 23.30
C ALA A 142 4.68 1.17 24.11
N VAL A 143 4.61 1.47 25.41
CA VAL A 143 5.78 1.48 26.31
C VAL A 143 6.39 0.08 26.42
N LEU A 144 5.54 -0.92 26.68
CA LEU A 144 5.96 -2.32 26.81
C LEU A 144 6.50 -2.86 25.49
N ALA A 145 5.92 -2.48 24.35
CA ALA A 145 6.41 -2.83 23.02
C ALA A 145 7.85 -2.32 22.81
N GLY A 146 8.11 -1.03 23.05
CA GLY A 146 9.46 -0.50 22.88
C GLY A 146 10.48 -1.07 23.86
N TRP A 147 10.12 -1.20 25.14
CA TRP A 147 11.01 -1.75 26.18
C TRP A 147 11.36 -3.22 25.92
N SER A 148 10.38 -4.02 25.49
CA SER A 148 10.58 -5.46 25.27
C SER A 148 11.56 -5.78 24.15
N THR A 149 11.62 -4.94 23.10
CA THR A 149 12.43 -5.17 21.89
C THR A 149 13.95 -5.18 22.11
N ASN A 150 14.42 -4.76 23.29
CA ASN A 150 15.85 -4.69 23.64
C ASN A 150 16.70 -3.97 22.57
N ASN A 151 16.12 -2.95 21.92
CA ASN A 151 16.77 -2.11 20.93
C ASN A 151 16.65 -0.64 21.34
N LYS A 152 17.76 0.11 21.30
CA LYS A 152 17.80 1.54 21.63
C LYS A 152 16.86 2.38 20.76
N TYR A 153 16.73 2.05 19.47
CA TYR A 153 15.83 2.78 18.58
C TYR A 153 14.35 2.51 18.88
N GLY A 154 14.00 1.26 19.20
CA GLY A 154 12.64 0.90 19.63
C GLY A 154 12.26 1.56 20.95
N LEU A 155 13.21 1.65 21.89
CA LEU A 155 13.02 2.36 23.16
C LEU A 155 12.88 3.87 22.97
N LEU A 156 13.71 4.49 22.13
CA LEU A 156 13.61 5.92 21.83
C LEU A 156 12.24 6.26 21.22
N GLY A 157 11.77 5.44 20.27
CA GLY A 157 10.45 5.59 19.65
C GLY A 157 9.30 5.46 20.66
N SER A 158 9.35 4.47 21.56
CA SER A 158 8.30 4.30 22.56
C SER A 158 8.28 5.43 23.60
N VAL A 159 9.43 5.91 24.06
CA VAL A 159 9.51 7.04 25.02
C VAL A 159 8.92 8.31 24.42
N ARG A 160 9.19 8.58 23.14
CA ARG A 160 8.59 9.72 22.41
C ARG A 160 7.08 9.56 22.29
N SER A 161 6.62 8.38 21.87
CA SER A 161 5.19 8.07 21.74
C SER A 161 4.46 8.20 23.08
N SER A 162 5.03 7.67 24.16
CA SER A 162 4.43 7.72 25.49
C SER A 162 4.39 9.14 26.05
N ALA A 163 5.45 9.92 25.86
CA ALA A 163 5.48 11.32 26.31
C ALA A 163 4.37 12.14 25.64
N GLN A 164 4.14 11.92 24.34
CA GLN A 164 3.05 12.54 23.60
C GLN A 164 1.68 12.08 24.14
N MET A 165 1.40 10.79 24.17
CA MET A 165 0.08 10.26 24.56
C MET A 165 -0.31 10.67 26.00
N ILE A 166 0.60 10.51 26.96
CA ILE A 166 0.33 10.87 28.37
C ILE A 166 0.00 12.36 28.50
N SER A 167 0.71 13.22 27.77
CA SER A 167 0.48 14.66 27.81
C SER A 167 -0.93 15.00 27.31
N TYR A 168 -1.31 14.48 26.15
CA TYR A 168 -2.61 14.76 25.54
C TYR A 168 -3.77 14.08 26.28
N GLU A 169 -3.54 12.96 26.95
CA GLU A 169 -4.56 12.30 27.77
C GLU A 169 -4.96 13.13 29.00
N VAL A 170 -4.00 13.77 29.67
CA VAL A 170 -4.30 14.70 30.77
C VAL A 170 -5.14 15.88 30.25
N PHE A 171 -4.82 16.41 29.06
CA PHE A 171 -5.61 17.46 28.42
C PHE A 171 -7.03 17.00 28.06
N LEU A 172 -7.20 15.77 27.56
CA LEU A 172 -8.53 15.18 27.30
C LEU A 172 -9.35 15.13 28.59
N GLY A 173 -8.78 14.61 29.68
CA GLY A 173 -9.45 14.54 30.98
C GLY A 173 -9.88 15.92 31.51
N LEU A 174 -8.99 16.91 31.46
CA LEU A 174 -9.29 18.28 31.90
C LEU A 174 -10.36 18.95 31.03
N SER A 175 -10.34 18.72 29.72
CA SER A 175 -11.34 19.31 28.81
C SER A 175 -12.77 18.80 29.08
N LEU A 176 -12.92 17.57 29.61
CA LEU A 176 -14.20 16.97 29.96
C LEU A 176 -14.80 17.50 31.26
N VAL A 177 -14.01 18.14 32.14
CA VAL A 177 -14.50 18.64 33.43
C VAL A 177 -15.67 19.60 33.27
N GLY A 178 -15.61 20.50 32.29
CA GLY A 178 -16.72 21.43 32.04
C GLY A 178 -17.97 20.74 31.49
N LEU A 179 -17.83 19.62 30.80
CA LEU A 179 -18.95 18.79 30.36
C LEU A 179 -19.71 18.23 31.57
N PHE A 180 -18.98 17.74 32.58
CA PHE A 180 -19.59 17.20 33.81
C PHE A 180 -20.36 18.26 34.59
N LEU A 181 -19.88 19.52 34.60
CA LEU A 181 -20.57 20.63 35.24
C LEU A 181 -21.87 21.02 34.50
N VAL A 182 -21.90 20.87 33.17
CA VAL A 182 -23.07 21.21 32.34
C VAL A 182 -24.18 20.19 32.47
N TYR A 183 -23.85 18.89 32.42
CA TYR A 183 -24.86 17.81 32.42
C TYR A 183 -25.09 17.19 33.81
N GLY A 184 -24.21 17.44 34.79
CA GLY A 184 -24.40 17.01 36.18
C GLY A 184 -24.35 15.49 36.40
N SER A 185 -23.87 14.70 35.43
CA SER A 185 -23.74 13.24 35.53
C SER A 185 -22.42 12.77 34.92
N LEU A 186 -21.88 11.67 35.47
CA LEU A 186 -20.73 10.94 34.92
C LEU A 186 -21.17 9.71 34.10
N ARG A 187 -22.47 9.41 34.10
CA ARG A 187 -23.07 8.31 33.37
C ARG A 187 -23.32 8.76 31.93
N ILE A 188 -22.83 7.98 30.96
CA ILE A 188 -22.86 8.35 29.54
C ILE A 188 -24.30 8.43 29.02
N SER A 189 -25.16 7.51 29.47
CA SER A 189 -26.58 7.47 29.07
C SER A 189 -27.33 8.75 29.47
N ASP A 190 -27.03 9.32 30.64
CA ASP A 190 -27.62 10.60 31.09
C ASP A 190 -27.10 11.79 30.30
N ILE A 191 -25.81 11.81 29.98
CA ILE A 191 -25.22 12.87 29.15
C ILE A 191 -25.88 12.88 27.77
N VAL A 192 -26.08 11.71 27.16
CA VAL A 192 -26.78 11.58 25.87
C VAL A 192 -28.24 11.98 25.98
N ALA A 193 -28.94 11.62 27.08
CA ALA A 193 -30.30 12.07 27.31
C ALA A 193 -30.39 13.60 27.46
N GLY A 194 -29.46 14.21 28.19
CA GLY A 194 -29.37 15.66 28.37
C GLY A 194 -29.04 16.44 27.09
N GLN A 195 -28.46 15.79 26.08
CA GLN A 195 -28.23 16.40 24.76
C GLN A 195 -29.51 16.57 23.93
N ASN A 196 -30.60 15.87 24.27
CA ASN A 196 -31.90 16.02 23.62
C ASN A 196 -32.66 17.27 24.08
N GLU A 197 -32.20 17.92 25.15
CA GLU A 197 -32.78 19.18 25.64
C GLU A 197 -32.37 20.35 24.74
N TYR A 198 -33.17 21.42 24.76
CA TYR A 198 -32.84 22.67 24.08
C TYR A 198 -32.34 23.73 25.06
N TRP A 199 -31.35 24.49 24.61
CA TRP A 199 -30.75 25.67 25.22
C TRP A 199 -31.36 26.93 24.60
N LEU A 200 -31.49 28.02 25.38
CA LEU A 200 -32.06 29.32 24.96
C LEU A 200 -33.44 29.23 24.27
N ASN A 201 -34.50 29.04 25.08
CA ASN A 201 -35.91 29.08 24.66
C ASN A 201 -36.27 28.19 23.44
N GLY A 202 -35.56 27.07 23.25
CA GLY A 202 -35.86 26.10 22.19
C GLY A 202 -35.09 26.29 20.89
N TRP A 203 -34.23 27.31 20.75
CA TRP A 203 -33.52 27.56 19.48
C TRP A 203 -32.35 26.58 19.30
N ILE A 204 -31.50 26.40 20.30
CA ILE A 204 -30.21 25.70 20.11
C ILE A 204 -30.27 24.36 20.83
N PRO A 205 -30.01 23.22 20.18
CA PRO A 205 -29.86 21.95 20.88
C PRO A 205 -28.73 22.03 21.91
N LYS A 206 -28.92 21.45 23.10
CA LYS A 206 -27.92 21.41 24.18
C LYS A 206 -26.81 20.40 23.86
N TRP A 207 -26.22 20.50 22.68
CA TRP A 207 -25.08 19.70 22.25
C TRP A 207 -23.80 20.28 22.85
N GLY A 208 -22.88 19.41 23.28
CA GLY A 208 -21.65 19.82 23.95
C GLY A 208 -20.79 20.82 23.15
N ILE A 209 -20.87 20.78 21.81
CA ILE A 209 -20.16 21.70 20.92
C ILE A 209 -20.63 23.14 21.10
N PHE A 210 -21.93 23.37 21.26
CA PHE A 210 -22.50 24.70 21.40
C PHE A 210 -22.42 25.23 22.83
N VAL A 211 -22.60 24.34 23.83
CA VAL A 211 -22.54 24.73 25.24
C VAL A 211 -21.09 25.01 25.67
N GLN A 212 -20.13 24.24 25.15
CA GLN A 212 -18.72 24.37 25.54
C GLN A 212 -17.76 24.32 24.33
N PRO A 213 -17.75 25.35 23.47
CA PRO A 213 -16.94 25.35 22.25
C PRO A 213 -15.43 25.30 22.51
N LEU A 214 -14.95 25.92 23.60
CA LEU A 214 -13.52 25.89 23.97
C LEU A 214 -13.08 24.47 24.34
N ALA A 215 -13.86 23.76 25.16
CA ALA A 215 -13.54 22.37 25.51
C ALA A 215 -13.61 21.46 24.30
N PHE A 216 -14.56 21.68 23.38
CA PHE A 216 -14.59 20.96 22.12
C PHE A 216 -13.30 21.12 21.32
N LEU A 217 -12.79 22.33 21.16
CA LEU A 217 -11.53 22.56 20.42
C LEU A 217 -10.32 21.89 21.11
N LEU A 218 -10.23 22.00 22.43
CA LEU A 218 -9.17 21.36 23.21
C LEU A 218 -9.26 19.82 23.15
N PHE A 219 -10.46 19.27 23.30
CA PHE A 219 -10.71 17.83 23.19
C PHE A 219 -10.42 17.33 21.78
N PHE A 220 -10.91 18.01 20.75
CA PHE A 220 -10.71 17.63 19.35
C PHE A 220 -9.23 17.63 18.95
N THR A 221 -8.49 18.67 19.34
CA THR A 221 -7.04 18.76 19.06
C THR A 221 -6.26 17.67 19.78
N ALA A 222 -6.57 17.40 21.05
CA ALA A 222 -5.95 16.31 21.80
C ALA A 222 -6.32 14.93 21.24
N MET A 223 -7.55 14.72 20.77
CA MET A 223 -7.97 13.48 20.10
C MET A 223 -7.20 13.26 18.79
N ILE A 224 -6.97 14.30 17.98
CA ILE A 224 -6.14 14.17 16.77
C ILE A 224 -4.72 13.73 17.16
N ALA A 225 -4.14 14.33 18.19
CA ALA A 225 -2.81 13.97 18.67
C ALA A 225 -2.74 12.51 19.16
N GLU A 226 -3.82 11.99 19.76
CA GLU A 226 -3.92 10.59 20.21
C GLU A 226 -4.03 9.59 19.04
N THR A 227 -4.60 10.01 17.90
CA THR A 227 -4.69 9.16 16.69
C THR A 227 -3.35 8.96 15.97
N LYS A 228 -2.28 9.64 16.41
CA LYS A 228 -0.90 9.52 15.89
C LYS A 228 -0.76 9.77 14.39
N ARG A 229 -1.67 10.56 13.81
CA ARG A 229 -1.60 10.95 12.40
C ARG A 229 -0.98 12.32 12.23
N ALA A 230 -0.43 12.56 11.04
CA ALA A 230 0.00 13.88 10.62
C ALA A 230 -1.10 14.92 10.92
N PRO A 231 -0.81 16.00 11.66
CA PRO A 231 0.52 16.58 11.92
C PRO A 231 1.22 16.13 13.23
N PHE A 232 0.65 15.21 14.00
CA PHE A 232 1.17 14.76 15.31
C PHE A 232 1.69 13.30 15.24
N ASP A 233 2.52 13.00 14.24
CA ASP A 233 3.09 11.68 13.96
C ASP A 233 4.55 11.52 14.41
N ALA A 234 4.99 12.32 15.40
CA ALA A 234 6.33 12.26 15.99
C ALA A 234 6.86 10.86 16.39
N PRO A 235 6.03 9.84 16.75
CA PRO A 235 6.51 8.48 16.96
C PRO A 235 6.68 7.62 15.70
N GLU A 236 6.01 7.96 14.59
CA GLU A 236 6.06 7.22 13.31
C GLU A 236 6.93 7.94 12.24
N GLY A 237 7.16 9.24 12.40
CA GLY A 237 7.92 10.09 11.49
C GLY A 237 9.42 9.79 11.50
N GLU A 238 9.84 8.85 10.66
CA GLU A 238 11.26 8.55 10.37
C GLU A 238 12.05 9.77 9.83
N SER A 239 11.35 10.72 9.22
CA SER A 239 11.95 11.90 8.57
C SER A 239 12.29 13.04 9.53
N GLU A 240 11.68 13.10 10.73
CA GLU A 240 11.78 14.26 11.63
C GLU A 240 13.02 14.25 12.53
N ILE A 241 13.67 13.08 12.72
CA ILE A 241 14.89 12.96 13.53
C ILE A 241 16.07 13.72 12.89
N ILE A 242 15.95 14.11 11.61
CA ILE A 242 17.02 14.72 10.81
C ILE A 242 16.75 16.20 10.49
N ALA A 243 15.51 16.67 10.62
CA ALA A 243 15.10 18.00 10.14
C ALA A 243 15.07 19.04 11.27
N GLU A 244 16.18 19.76 11.47
CA GLU A 244 16.17 21.03 12.19
C GLU A 244 15.66 22.13 11.26
N ARG A 245 14.54 22.76 11.61
CA ARG A 245 13.97 23.90 10.86
C ARG A 245 14.05 25.16 11.72
N HIS A 246 14.90 26.10 11.31
CA HIS A 246 14.91 27.45 11.87
C HIS A 246 13.80 28.27 11.25
N GLU A 247 12.65 28.40 11.92
CA GLU A 247 11.55 29.22 11.38
C GLU A 247 10.95 30.19 12.41
N THR A 248 10.34 31.24 11.85
CA THR A 248 9.76 32.39 12.56
C THR A 248 8.48 32.00 13.32
N LEU A 249 7.96 32.86 14.19
CA LEU A 249 6.82 32.53 15.06
C LEU A 249 5.54 32.15 14.27
N ALA A 250 5.36 32.72 13.06
CA ALA A 250 4.27 32.37 12.16
C ALA A 250 4.42 30.97 11.54
N ASP A 251 5.65 30.56 11.26
CA ASP A 251 5.97 29.24 10.75
C ASP A 251 5.87 28.16 11.84
N LYS A 252 6.28 28.51 13.08
CA LYS A 252 6.07 27.66 14.27
C LYS A 252 4.61 27.39 14.58
N LEU A 253 3.72 28.33 14.26
CA LEU A 253 2.29 28.17 14.46
C LEU A 253 1.66 27.23 13.41
N TYR A 254 2.33 26.97 12.26
CA TYR A 254 1.87 26.11 11.16
C TYR A 254 0.48 26.43 10.57
N ILE A 255 -0.29 27.38 11.11
CA ILE A 255 -1.67 27.69 10.72
C ILE A 255 -1.80 27.99 9.22
N PRO A 256 -0.96 28.85 8.60
CA PRO A 256 -1.08 29.16 7.17
C PRO A 256 -0.76 27.96 6.28
N ALA A 257 0.24 27.16 6.67
CA ALA A 257 0.64 25.97 5.95
C ALA A 257 -0.42 24.87 6.03
N ILE A 258 -0.99 24.65 7.22
CA ILE A 258 -2.11 23.71 7.44
C ILE A 258 -3.31 24.12 6.60
N LEU A 259 -3.70 25.40 6.62
CA LEU A 259 -4.87 25.86 5.88
C LEU A 259 -4.67 25.74 4.36
N LYS A 260 -3.47 26.09 3.87
CA LYS A 260 -3.10 25.96 2.45
C LYS A 260 -3.06 24.50 2.01
N GLY A 261 -2.45 23.63 2.83
CA GLY A 261 -2.40 22.19 2.61
C GLY A 261 -3.80 21.59 2.58
N LEU A 262 -4.62 21.88 3.60
CA LEU A 262 -5.99 21.39 3.71
C LEU A 262 -6.87 21.84 2.55
N ARG A 263 -6.75 23.11 2.13
CA ARG A 263 -7.46 23.63 0.96
C ARG A 263 -7.08 22.88 -0.31
N LEU A 264 -5.79 22.61 -0.51
CA LEU A 264 -5.32 21.84 -1.66
C LEU A 264 -5.84 20.41 -1.61
N THR A 265 -5.68 19.72 -0.48
CA THR A 265 -6.11 18.32 -0.32
C THR A 265 -7.62 18.17 -0.48
N MET A 266 -8.42 19.10 0.08
CA MET A 266 -9.87 19.11 -0.08
C MET A 266 -10.26 19.39 -1.53
N GLY A 267 -9.56 20.31 -2.20
CA GLY A 267 -9.76 20.59 -3.62
C GLY A 267 -9.60 19.34 -4.49
N HIS A 268 -8.48 18.62 -4.33
CA HIS A 268 -8.23 17.37 -5.04
C HIS A 268 -9.25 16.28 -4.66
N PHE A 269 -9.54 16.11 -3.36
CA PHE A 269 -10.50 15.12 -2.88
C PHE A 269 -11.88 15.30 -3.51
N PHE A 270 -12.46 16.49 -3.43
CA PHE A 270 -13.80 16.76 -3.98
C PHE A 270 -13.80 16.74 -5.51
N SER A 271 -12.77 17.29 -6.16
CA SER A 271 -12.66 17.24 -7.63
C SER A 271 -12.61 15.80 -8.14
N ASN A 272 -11.80 14.94 -7.52
CA ASN A 272 -11.68 13.53 -7.93
C ASN A 272 -12.87 12.68 -7.53
N LEU A 273 -13.56 13.01 -6.44
CA LEU A 273 -14.76 12.31 -6.02
C LEU A 273 -15.90 12.47 -7.02
N PHE A 274 -16.09 13.68 -7.56
CA PHE A 274 -17.16 13.99 -8.53
C PHE A 274 -16.72 13.86 -10.00
N SER A 275 -15.43 14.03 -10.31
CA SER A 275 -14.87 13.98 -11.67
C SER A 275 -13.63 13.07 -11.76
N PRO A 276 -13.82 11.74 -11.69
CA PRO A 276 -12.70 10.77 -11.73
C PRO A 276 -11.95 10.70 -13.07
N LYS A 277 -12.39 11.43 -14.10
CA LYS A 277 -11.73 11.49 -15.42
C LYS A 277 -10.39 12.23 -15.39
N ASN A 278 -10.16 13.07 -14.37
CA ASN A 278 -8.94 13.87 -14.23
C ASN A 278 -7.81 13.13 -13.49
N ILE A 279 -8.06 11.89 -13.05
CA ILE A 279 -7.06 11.07 -12.37
C ILE A 279 -6.00 10.62 -13.40
N VAL A 280 -4.76 11.10 -13.23
CA VAL A 280 -3.63 10.81 -14.14
C VAL A 280 -3.24 9.33 -14.14
N THR A 281 -3.60 8.60 -13.07
CA THR A 281 -3.19 7.21 -12.87
C THR A 281 -3.89 6.26 -13.82
N ILE A 282 -3.09 5.56 -14.64
CA ILE A 282 -3.53 4.51 -15.56
C ILE A 282 -3.71 3.19 -14.79
N SER A 283 -4.78 2.45 -15.05
CA SER A 283 -5.00 1.13 -14.43
C SER A 283 -4.15 0.06 -15.11
N TYR A 284 -2.91 -0.14 -14.65
CA TYR A 284 -2.04 -1.24 -15.11
C TYR A 284 -2.44 -2.57 -14.43
N PRO A 285 -2.64 -3.69 -15.16
CA PRO A 285 -2.30 -3.92 -16.57
C PRO A 285 -3.43 -3.70 -17.60
N GLU A 286 -4.66 -3.38 -17.18
CA GLU A 286 -5.83 -3.26 -18.08
C GLU A 286 -5.71 -2.15 -19.12
N GLN A 287 -5.05 -1.04 -18.77
CA GLN A 287 -4.70 0.05 -19.67
C GLN A 287 -3.19 0.07 -19.89
N LYS A 288 -2.77 -0.03 -21.15
CA LYS A 288 -1.36 0.12 -21.53
C LYS A 288 -1.00 1.60 -21.54
N ARG A 289 0.13 1.95 -20.94
CA ARG A 289 0.65 3.33 -20.98
C ARG A 289 1.01 3.68 -22.43
N PRO A 290 0.61 4.86 -22.95
CA PRO A 290 1.11 5.32 -24.23
C PRO A 290 2.62 5.57 -24.11
N VAL A 291 3.41 4.88 -24.93
CA VAL A 291 4.86 5.08 -25.01
C VAL A 291 5.18 6.20 -25.99
N SER A 292 6.21 6.98 -25.70
CA SER A 292 6.69 8.00 -26.65
C SER A 292 7.30 7.33 -27.89
N PRO A 293 7.33 7.98 -29.07
CA PRO A 293 7.99 7.44 -30.27
C PRO A 293 9.50 7.19 -30.10
N ARG A 294 10.14 7.82 -29.09
CA ARG A 294 11.56 7.63 -28.74
C ARG A 294 11.78 6.54 -27.69
N TRP A 295 10.71 5.87 -27.24
CA TRP A 295 10.80 4.81 -26.24
C TRP A 295 11.65 3.66 -26.74
N ARG A 296 12.50 3.14 -25.85
CA ARG A 296 13.37 2.01 -26.10
C ARG A 296 12.88 0.86 -25.22
N GLY A 297 12.15 -0.07 -25.82
CA GLY A 297 11.61 -1.26 -25.17
C GLY A 297 12.41 -2.51 -25.52
N ARG A 298 11.75 -3.66 -25.43
CA ARG A 298 12.30 -4.95 -25.85
C ARG A 298 12.85 -4.85 -27.28
N HIS A 299 14.01 -5.46 -27.50
CA HIS A 299 14.62 -5.58 -28.81
C HIS A 299 13.77 -6.46 -29.73
N ARG A 300 13.74 -6.13 -31.02
CA ARG A 300 13.25 -7.01 -32.07
C ARG A 300 14.21 -7.00 -33.25
N LEU A 301 14.29 -8.13 -33.94
CA LEU A 301 15.01 -8.29 -35.19
C LEU A 301 14.03 -8.14 -36.36
N THR A 302 14.38 -7.29 -37.31
CA THR A 302 13.56 -7.01 -38.49
C THR A 302 13.85 -8.02 -39.60
N ARG A 303 12.83 -8.29 -40.43
CA ARG A 303 12.91 -9.20 -41.58
C ARG A 303 12.94 -8.43 -42.90
N ARG A 304 13.59 -9.00 -43.91
CA ARG A 304 13.50 -8.58 -45.32
C ARG A 304 12.14 -9.01 -45.89
N ASP A 305 11.86 -8.54 -47.09
CA ASP A 305 10.65 -8.89 -47.83
C ASP A 305 10.58 -10.40 -48.14
N ASP A 306 11.73 -11.09 -48.20
CA ASP A 306 11.85 -12.54 -48.38
C ASP A 306 11.60 -13.36 -47.10
N GLY A 307 11.25 -12.71 -45.98
CA GLY A 307 11.02 -13.36 -44.68
C GLY A 307 12.29 -13.67 -43.85
N PHE A 308 13.48 -13.61 -44.47
CA PHE A 308 14.77 -13.75 -43.77
C PHE A 308 15.12 -12.52 -42.91
N LEU A 309 15.96 -12.71 -41.90
CA LEU A 309 16.45 -11.60 -41.07
C LEU A 309 17.25 -10.57 -41.91
N LYS A 310 17.06 -9.27 -41.62
CA LYS A 310 17.89 -8.21 -42.23
C LYS A 310 19.35 -8.25 -41.77
N CYS A 311 19.61 -8.90 -40.63
CA CYS A 311 20.94 -8.95 -40.01
C CYS A 311 21.92 -9.73 -40.89
N VAL A 312 23.07 -9.12 -41.17
CA VAL A 312 24.19 -9.71 -41.93
C VAL A 312 25.34 -10.20 -41.04
N ALA A 313 25.11 -10.28 -39.72
CA ALA A 313 26.11 -10.67 -38.73
C ALA A 313 27.45 -9.91 -38.84
N CYS A 314 27.40 -8.58 -39.00
CA CYS A 314 28.57 -7.71 -39.10
C CYS A 314 29.25 -7.39 -37.74
N TYR A 315 28.72 -7.91 -36.63
CA TYR A 315 29.21 -7.71 -35.25
C TYR A 315 29.23 -6.26 -34.71
N MET A 316 28.75 -5.28 -35.48
CA MET A 316 28.74 -3.87 -35.05
C MET A 316 27.89 -3.63 -33.79
N CYS A 317 26.71 -4.24 -33.70
CA CYS A 317 25.83 -4.10 -32.54
C CYS A 317 26.37 -4.79 -31.28
N GLU A 318 27.10 -5.90 -31.43
CA GLU A 318 27.83 -6.54 -30.32
C GLU A 318 29.00 -5.67 -29.86
N THR A 319 29.79 -5.16 -30.80
CA THR A 319 30.98 -4.35 -30.51
C THR A 319 30.65 -3.00 -29.86
N VAL A 320 29.56 -2.35 -30.28
CA VAL A 320 29.14 -1.04 -29.73
C VAL A 320 28.45 -1.16 -28.37
N CYS A 321 28.08 -2.37 -27.95
CA CYS A 321 27.27 -2.57 -26.75
C CYS A 321 28.11 -2.27 -25.48
N PRO A 322 27.82 -1.20 -24.71
CA PRO A 322 28.60 -0.86 -23.53
C PRO A 322 28.44 -1.90 -22.41
N ALA A 323 27.32 -2.62 -22.39
CA ALA A 323 27.02 -3.64 -21.39
C ALA A 323 27.48 -5.06 -21.81
N ASN A 324 28.02 -5.22 -23.03
CA ASN A 324 28.36 -6.53 -23.61
C ASN A 324 27.24 -7.57 -23.44
N CYS A 325 26.00 -7.17 -23.74
CA CYS A 325 24.81 -8.00 -23.54
C CYS A 325 24.33 -8.71 -24.80
N ILE A 326 24.97 -8.46 -25.96
CA ILE A 326 24.63 -9.07 -27.24
C ILE A 326 25.76 -10.03 -27.61
N TYR A 327 25.40 -11.23 -28.07
CA TYR A 327 26.35 -12.22 -28.59
C TYR A 327 25.89 -12.70 -29.97
N ILE A 328 26.76 -12.64 -30.97
CA ILE A 328 26.45 -13.01 -32.35
C ILE A 328 27.41 -14.10 -32.83
N GLU A 329 26.88 -15.07 -33.57
CA GLU A 329 27.69 -16.02 -34.31
C GLU A 329 27.22 -16.10 -35.76
N ALA A 330 28.10 -15.82 -36.72
CA ALA A 330 27.78 -15.84 -38.15
C ALA A 330 27.88 -17.26 -38.74
N ALA A 331 27.02 -17.57 -39.71
CA ALA A 331 27.11 -18.75 -40.58
C ALA A 331 26.85 -18.37 -42.05
N GLU A 332 27.21 -19.27 -42.96
CA GLU A 332 27.01 -19.11 -44.40
C GLU A 332 25.54 -19.37 -44.77
N HIS A 333 24.94 -18.46 -45.52
CA HIS A 333 23.54 -18.56 -45.89
C HIS A 333 23.33 -19.65 -46.97
N PRO A 334 22.20 -20.40 -46.96
CA PRO A 334 21.93 -21.41 -47.97
C PRO A 334 21.86 -20.85 -49.40
N ASP A 335 21.39 -19.61 -49.53
CA ASP A 335 21.46 -18.86 -50.78
C ASP A 335 22.83 -18.16 -50.90
N LYS A 336 23.57 -18.49 -51.96
CA LYS A 336 24.91 -17.96 -52.26
C LYS A 336 24.91 -16.46 -52.59
N SER A 337 23.73 -15.87 -52.82
CA SER A 337 23.58 -14.42 -53.01
C SER A 337 23.79 -13.63 -51.72
N VAL A 338 23.67 -14.28 -50.55
CA VAL A 338 23.85 -13.67 -49.22
C VAL A 338 25.08 -14.26 -48.57
N GLU A 339 26.09 -13.42 -48.29
CA GLU A 339 27.36 -13.91 -47.74
C GLU A 339 27.20 -14.55 -46.35
N LYS A 340 26.54 -13.85 -45.42
CA LYS A 340 26.48 -14.24 -43.99
C LYS A 340 25.14 -13.93 -43.36
N TYR A 341 24.72 -14.80 -42.43
CA TYR A 341 23.55 -14.60 -41.57
C TYR A 341 23.88 -14.97 -40.12
N PRO A 342 23.14 -14.43 -39.12
CA PRO A 342 23.37 -14.79 -37.73
C PRO A 342 22.79 -16.18 -37.42
N ARG A 343 23.66 -17.16 -37.18
CA ARG A 343 23.29 -18.48 -36.64
C ARG A 343 22.76 -18.33 -35.22
N ILE A 344 23.50 -17.59 -34.39
CA ILE A 344 23.14 -17.23 -33.01
C ILE A 344 23.10 -15.72 -32.92
N PHE A 345 22.07 -15.22 -32.23
CA PHE A 345 21.90 -13.80 -31.93
C PHE A 345 21.17 -13.72 -30.60
N ASP A 346 21.93 -13.68 -29.52
CA ASP A 346 21.37 -13.75 -28.17
C ASP A 346 21.55 -12.39 -27.48
N ILE A 347 20.52 -11.97 -26.73
CA ILE A 347 20.54 -10.75 -25.92
C ILE A 347 20.17 -11.09 -24.48
N ASP A 348 21.06 -10.78 -23.54
CA ASP A 348 20.78 -10.78 -22.10
C ASP A 348 20.09 -9.45 -21.71
N GLU A 349 18.76 -9.48 -21.55
CA GLU A 349 17.99 -8.29 -21.17
C GLU A 349 18.18 -7.87 -19.71
N LEU A 350 18.75 -8.70 -18.83
CA LEU A 350 19.11 -8.27 -17.47
C LEU A 350 20.33 -7.36 -17.46
N ARG A 351 21.23 -7.50 -18.44
CA ARG A 351 22.39 -6.63 -18.60
C ARG A 351 22.11 -5.40 -19.44
N CYS A 352 21.08 -5.45 -20.29
CA CYS A 352 20.81 -4.35 -21.20
C CYS A 352 20.38 -3.09 -20.45
N ILE A 353 21.04 -1.97 -20.74
CA ILE A 353 20.71 -0.64 -20.19
C ILE A 353 19.81 0.20 -21.13
N TYR A 354 19.28 -0.40 -22.21
CA TYR A 354 18.39 0.24 -23.20
C TYR A 354 18.95 1.56 -23.79
N CYS A 355 20.27 1.62 -24.00
CA CYS A 355 20.96 2.81 -24.50
C CYS A 355 20.77 3.11 -26.00
N GLY A 356 20.20 2.19 -26.78
CA GLY A 356 19.92 2.39 -28.22
C GLY A 356 21.11 2.31 -29.18
N LEU A 357 22.34 2.24 -28.68
CA LEU A 357 23.55 2.25 -29.52
C LEU A 357 23.60 1.11 -30.56
N CYS A 358 23.09 -0.07 -30.21
CA CYS A 358 23.03 -1.20 -31.13
C CYS A 358 22.07 -0.95 -32.32
N VAL A 359 21.02 -0.14 -32.13
CA VAL A 359 20.08 0.26 -33.18
C VAL A 359 20.73 1.30 -34.08
N GLU A 360 21.37 2.31 -33.49
CA GLU A 360 22.04 3.39 -34.22
C GLU A 360 23.25 2.90 -35.02
N ALA A 361 24.01 1.93 -34.48
CA ALA A 361 25.16 1.35 -35.16
C ALA A 361 24.79 0.34 -36.27
N CYS A 362 23.52 -0.06 -36.40
CA CYS A 362 23.14 -1.12 -37.33
C CYS A 362 22.99 -0.59 -38.76
N PRO A 363 23.85 -0.96 -39.72
CA PRO A 363 23.81 -0.39 -41.07
C PRO A 363 22.64 -0.92 -41.91
N LYS A 364 22.07 -2.08 -41.54
CA LYS A 364 20.94 -2.71 -42.22
C LYS A 364 19.62 -2.57 -41.46
N ASP A 365 19.63 -1.79 -40.38
CA ASP A 365 18.46 -1.59 -39.53
C ASP A 365 17.80 -2.90 -39.07
N ALA A 366 18.66 -3.88 -38.77
CA ALA A 366 18.27 -5.25 -38.46
C ALA A 366 17.79 -5.44 -37.03
N ILE A 367 18.05 -4.47 -36.15
CA ILE A 367 17.68 -4.48 -34.74
C ILE A 367 16.97 -3.17 -34.40
N ARG A 368 15.80 -3.26 -33.77
CA ARG A 368 14.99 -2.12 -33.33
C ARG A 368 14.49 -2.33 -31.90
N MET A 369 14.09 -1.25 -31.22
CA MET A 369 13.60 -1.25 -29.83
C MET A 369 12.17 -0.67 -29.70
N ASP A 370 11.43 -0.62 -30.80
CA ASP A 370 10.13 0.04 -30.93
C ASP A 370 8.93 -0.91 -30.70
N THR A 371 9.13 -2.02 -29.99
CA THR A 371 8.08 -3.04 -29.73
C THR A 371 6.91 -2.54 -28.90
N GLY A 372 7.05 -1.42 -28.18
CA GLY A 372 6.02 -0.90 -27.27
C GLY A 372 5.76 -1.79 -26.04
N ILE A 373 6.60 -2.79 -25.79
CA ILE A 373 6.52 -3.66 -24.61
C ILE A 373 7.21 -2.92 -23.44
N ILE A 374 6.45 -2.61 -22.39
CA ILE A 374 6.86 -1.75 -21.26
C ILE A 374 7.38 -2.57 -20.08
N GLY A 375 6.91 -3.81 -19.92
CA GLY A 375 7.22 -4.66 -18.77
C GLY A 375 7.74 -6.02 -19.20
N LEU A 376 8.92 -6.37 -18.66
CA LEU A 376 9.55 -7.67 -18.83
C LEU A 376 9.66 -8.27 -17.43
N SER A 377 8.59 -8.90 -16.96
CA SER A 377 8.55 -9.53 -15.65
C SER A 377 8.56 -11.04 -15.82
N PHE A 378 9.65 -11.67 -15.39
CA PHE A 378 9.76 -13.12 -15.34
C PHE A 378 10.11 -13.58 -13.93
N THR A 379 9.71 -14.80 -13.62
CA THR A 379 9.96 -15.44 -12.32
C THR A 379 11.36 -16.06 -12.21
N SER A 380 12.06 -16.25 -13.33
CA SER A 380 13.39 -16.86 -13.38
C SER A 380 14.36 -16.06 -14.26
N ARG A 381 15.64 -16.08 -13.88
CA ARG A 381 16.72 -15.36 -14.57
C ARG A 381 16.88 -15.78 -16.04
N SER A 382 16.80 -17.08 -16.31
CA SER A 382 16.97 -17.66 -17.64
C SER A 382 15.94 -17.19 -18.68
N ARG A 383 14.80 -16.63 -18.25
CA ARG A 383 13.77 -16.09 -19.16
C ARG A 383 14.09 -14.69 -19.67
N PHE A 384 15.16 -14.07 -19.18
CA PHE A 384 15.64 -12.78 -19.68
C PHE A 384 16.71 -12.93 -20.77
N ASP A 385 17.12 -14.14 -21.09
CA ASP A 385 18.02 -14.43 -22.20
C ASP A 385 17.18 -14.65 -23.47
N TYR A 386 17.18 -13.67 -24.37
CA TYR A 386 16.42 -13.72 -25.61
C TYR A 386 17.26 -14.29 -26.73
N THR A 387 16.79 -15.40 -27.29
CA THR A 387 17.41 -15.96 -28.48
C THR A 387 16.93 -15.28 -29.75
N ARG A 388 17.68 -15.47 -30.83
CA ARG A 388 17.38 -14.97 -32.17
C ARG A 388 15.93 -15.17 -32.57
N ASN A 389 15.37 -16.35 -32.27
CA ASN A 389 14.00 -16.72 -32.64
C ASN A 389 12.95 -15.97 -31.81
N MET A 390 13.22 -15.75 -30.51
CA MET A 390 12.35 -14.97 -29.62
C MET A 390 12.36 -13.47 -29.92
N LEU A 391 13.44 -12.99 -30.55
CA LEU A 391 13.59 -11.60 -30.98
C LEU A 391 12.97 -11.34 -32.35
N MET A 392 12.53 -12.37 -33.09
CA MET A 392 11.93 -12.14 -34.40
C MET A 392 10.62 -11.37 -34.27
N ASP A 393 10.45 -10.38 -35.13
CA ASP A 393 9.20 -9.64 -35.23
C ASP A 393 8.02 -10.54 -35.62
N SER A 394 6.80 -10.20 -35.20
CA SER A 394 5.57 -10.93 -35.53
C SER A 394 5.05 -10.64 -36.94
N TYR A 395 5.75 -9.79 -37.71
CA TYR A 395 5.40 -9.44 -39.08
C TYR A 395 5.85 -10.52 -40.06
N SER A 396 4.90 -11.10 -40.80
CA SER A 396 5.14 -12.05 -41.89
C SER A 396 4.69 -11.42 -43.21
N PRO A 397 5.61 -10.97 -44.08
CA PRO A 397 5.25 -10.57 -45.42
C PRO A 397 5.11 -11.83 -46.27
N HIS A 398 3.86 -12.22 -46.55
CA HIS A 398 3.43 -13.22 -47.54
C HIS A 398 3.58 -14.72 -47.20
N GLU A 399 2.50 -15.46 -47.48
CA GLU A 399 2.26 -16.89 -47.18
C GLU A 399 2.96 -17.87 -48.16
N ASN A 400 3.92 -17.38 -48.96
CA ASN A 400 4.67 -18.19 -49.92
C ASN A 400 6.18 -18.02 -49.69
N THR A 401 6.65 -18.27 -48.47
CA THR A 401 8.08 -18.53 -48.28
C THR A 401 8.39 -19.93 -48.80
N LYS A 402 9.35 -20.04 -49.72
CA LYS A 402 9.81 -21.28 -50.40
C LYS A 402 10.39 -22.37 -49.45
N TYR A 403 10.17 -22.25 -48.14
CA TYR A 403 10.90 -22.92 -47.06
C TYR A 403 9.99 -23.33 -45.90
N ALA A 404 8.73 -23.68 -46.17
CA ALA A 404 7.89 -24.39 -45.20
C ALA A 404 8.51 -25.72 -44.73
N ASP A 405 9.47 -26.25 -45.50
CA ASP A 405 10.08 -27.57 -45.30
C ASP A 405 11.40 -27.55 -44.51
N VAL A 406 11.80 -26.42 -43.91
CA VAL A 406 12.97 -26.40 -43.01
C VAL A 406 12.56 -27.03 -41.68
N PRO A 407 13.17 -28.15 -41.26
CA PRO A 407 12.78 -28.81 -40.03
C PRO A 407 13.01 -27.88 -38.84
N LEU A 408 11.91 -27.53 -38.17
CA LEU A 408 11.95 -26.86 -36.88
C LEU A 408 12.53 -27.84 -35.85
N PRO A 409 13.38 -27.39 -34.91
CA PRO A 409 13.83 -28.25 -33.81
C PRO A 409 12.63 -28.78 -33.04
N ALA A 410 12.62 -30.07 -32.73
CA ALA A 410 11.44 -30.75 -32.18
C ALA A 410 11.08 -30.25 -30.78
N ASN A 411 12.07 -29.69 -30.05
CA ASN A 411 11.92 -29.15 -28.71
C ASN A 411 12.76 -27.89 -28.50
N GLU A 412 12.33 -27.03 -27.56
CA GLU A 412 13.00 -25.77 -27.18
C GLU A 412 14.47 -26.00 -26.75
N ARG A 413 14.79 -27.18 -26.18
CA ARG A 413 16.15 -27.57 -25.77
C ARG A 413 17.10 -27.87 -26.94
N GLU A 414 16.59 -28.40 -28.07
CA GLU A 414 17.37 -28.62 -29.29
C GLU A 414 17.68 -27.30 -30.02
N ALA A 415 16.80 -26.31 -29.85
CA ALA A 415 17.05 -24.94 -30.29
C ALA A 415 18.10 -24.21 -29.43
N LEU A 416 18.46 -24.78 -28.27
CA LEU A 416 19.27 -24.17 -27.21
C LEU A 416 20.54 -24.99 -26.84
N PRO A 417 21.42 -25.39 -27.77
CA PRO A 417 22.61 -26.19 -27.41
C PRO A 417 23.64 -25.40 -26.57
N ASN A 418 23.64 -24.06 -26.64
CA ASN A 418 24.64 -23.20 -25.99
C ASN A 418 24.07 -22.23 -24.93
N SER A 419 22.78 -22.29 -24.59
CA SER A 419 22.19 -21.41 -23.56
C SER A 419 22.47 -21.89 -22.12
N VAL A 420 23.45 -22.79 -21.94
CA VAL A 420 23.92 -23.22 -20.62
C VAL A 420 24.86 -22.16 -20.07
N GLY A 421 24.30 -20.99 -19.70
CA GLY A 421 24.88 -20.05 -18.74
C GLY A 421 26.40 -19.91 -18.71
N LYS A 422 27.09 -19.88 -19.85
CA LYS A 422 28.46 -19.40 -19.89
C LYS A 422 28.36 -17.89 -20.02
N PRO A 423 28.69 -17.11 -18.98
CA PRO A 423 28.91 -15.68 -19.18
C PRO A 423 29.90 -15.52 -20.34
N ALA A 424 29.81 -14.43 -21.10
CA ALA A 424 30.84 -14.06 -22.06
C ALA A 424 32.19 -13.96 -21.31
N VAL A 425 32.93 -15.07 -21.25
CA VAL A 425 34.26 -15.15 -20.66
C VAL A 425 35.23 -15.19 -21.83
N GLY A 426 36.00 -14.11 -21.94
CA GLY A 426 37.37 -14.21 -22.42
C GLY A 426 37.60 -13.89 -23.90
N ARG A 427 37.60 -12.59 -24.24
CA ARG A 427 38.62 -12.04 -25.15
C ARG A 427 38.88 -10.56 -24.94
N ILE A 428 39.11 -10.16 -23.69
CA ILE A 428 39.85 -8.93 -23.37
C ILE A 428 40.78 -9.22 -22.19
N SER A 429 41.80 -10.06 -22.41
CA SER A 429 43.11 -9.77 -21.83
C SER A 429 43.75 -8.75 -22.79
N ARG A 430 43.54 -7.46 -22.53
CA ARG A 430 44.50 -6.46 -23.01
C ARG A 430 45.84 -6.87 -22.40
N ASN A 431 46.79 -7.30 -23.22
CA ASN A 431 48.20 -7.32 -22.85
C ASN A 431 48.54 -5.94 -22.27
N LYS A 432 48.63 -5.85 -20.94
CA LYS A 432 49.54 -4.89 -20.31
C LYS A 432 50.91 -5.56 -20.32
N SER A 433 51.64 -5.29 -21.39
CA SER A 433 53.08 -5.46 -21.49
C SER A 433 53.64 -4.22 -22.19
N ALA A 434 53.70 -3.14 -21.41
CA ALA A 434 54.56 -1.96 -21.47
C ALA A 434 53.96 -0.87 -20.57
#